data_AF-A0A1H0T2H6-F1
#
_entry.id   AF-A0A1H0T2H6-F1
#
_cell.length_a   1.000
_cell.length_b   1.000
_cell.length_c   1.000
_cell.angle_alpha   90.00
_cell.angle_beta   90.00
_cell.angle_gamma   90.00
#
_symmetry.space_group_name_H-M   'P 1'
#
loop_
_entity.id
_entity.type
_entity.pdbx_description
1 polymer ?
#
loop_
_entity_poly.entity_id
_entity_poly.type
_entity_poly.pdbx_seq_one_letter_code
_entity_poly.pdbx_strand_id
1 'polypeptide(L)' 'MHGNFKVITLCGSTRFKNEYIEVQKRLTLDGNIVRSVGLFGHSGDSEVWENMDEGTLTKTKEMLDDMHKRKIDMAD' A
#
# COMPACT_ATOMS: atom_id res chain seq x y z
N MET A 1 4.34 9.69 -16.23
CA MET A 1 5.71 9.15 -16.40
C MET A 1 6.65 10.00 -15.56
N HIS A 2 7.74 9.44 -15.01
CA HIS A 2 8.76 10.18 -14.27
C HIS A 2 10.13 9.84 -14.86
N GLY A 3 10.77 10.82 -15.50
CA GLY A 3 11.89 10.56 -16.40
C GLY A 3 11.48 9.58 -17.52
N ASN A 4 12.28 8.54 -17.71
CA ASN A 4 12.04 7.48 -18.71
C ASN A 4 11.15 6.34 -18.22
N PHE A 5 10.67 6.40 -16.97
CA PHE A 5 9.95 5.29 -16.36
C PHE A 5 8.46 5.60 -16.21
N LYS A 6 7.62 4.61 -16.49
CA LYS A 6 6.18 4.68 -16.20
C LYS A 6 5.97 4.53 -14.69
N VAL A 7 5.07 5.34 -14.13
CA VAL A 7 4.64 5.22 -12.73
C VAL A 7 3.38 4.37 -12.71
N ILE A 8 3.35 3.33 -11.89
CA ILE A 8 2.20 2.43 -11.73
C ILE A 8 1.86 2.35 -10.24
N THR A 9 0.62 2.67 -9.91
CA THR A 9 0.11 2.54 -8.54
C THR A 9 -0.65 1.23 -8.39
N LEU A 10 -0.29 0.42 -7.41
CA LEU A 10 -1.04 -0.76 -7.00
C LEU A 10 -2.01 -0.39 -5.88
N CYS A 11 -3.31 -0.51 -6.17
CA CYS A 11 -4.40 -0.20 -5.26
C CYS A 11 -5.36 -1.40 -5.17
N GLY A 12 -5.93 -1.67 -3.99
CA GLY A 12 -6.68 -2.90 -3.74
C GLY A 12 -6.59 -3.41 -2.30
N SER A 13 -7.14 -4.60 -2.08
CA SER A 13 -7.26 -5.23 -0.77
C SER A 13 -5.91 -5.71 -0.23
N THR A 14 -5.60 -5.31 1.00
CA THR A 14 -4.40 -5.74 1.73
C THR A 14 -4.46 -7.19 2.24
N ARG A 15 -5.45 -7.98 1.84
CA ARG A 15 -5.51 -9.44 2.08
C ARG A 15 -4.59 -10.23 1.14
N PHE A 16 -4.23 -9.65 0.00
CA PHE A 16 -3.51 -10.32 -1.09
C PHE A 16 -2.00 -9.98 -1.06
N LYS A 17 -1.35 -10.11 0.10
CA LYS A 17 0.05 -9.70 0.28
C LYS A 17 1.01 -10.36 -0.71
N ASN A 18 0.84 -11.65 -0.97
CA ASN A 18 1.74 -12.40 -1.85
C ASN A 18 1.63 -11.92 -3.30
N GLU A 19 0.41 -11.69 -3.77
CA GLU A 19 0.10 -11.20 -5.11
C GLU A 19 0.63 -9.78 -5.31
N TYR A 20 0.50 -8.91 -4.31
CA TYR A 20 1.11 -7.59 -4.33
C TYR A 20 2.63 -7.67 -4.49
N ILE A 21 3.29 -8.53 -3.71
CA ILE A 21 4.75 -8.70 -3.77
C ILE A 21 5.18 -9.25 -5.14
N GLU A 22 4.43 -10.21 -5.69
CA GLU A 22 4.70 -10.78 -7.01
C GLU A 22 4.58 -9.71 -8.12
N VAL A 23 3.44 -9.01 -8.18
CA VAL A 23 3.19 -7.99 -9.20
C VAL A 23 4.16 -6.82 -9.07
N GLN A 24 4.47 -6.40 -7.84
CA GLN A 24 5.46 -5.37 -7.58
C GLN A 24 6.83 -5.75 -8.15
N LYS A 25 7.32 -6.96 -7.86
CA LYS A 25 8.61 -7.45 -8.38
C LYS A 25 8.61 -7.47 -9.91
N ARG A 26 7.56 -8.05 -10.51
CA ARG A 26 7.43 -8.14 -11.98
C ARG A 26 7.45 -6.76 -12.64
N LEU A 27 6.56 -5.86 -12.23
CA LEU A 27 6.47 -4.51 -12.81
C LEU A 27 7.74 -3.68 -12.59
N THR A 28 8.42 -3.86 -11.45
CA THR A 28 9.71 -3.20 -11.20
C THR A 28 10.78 -3.69 -12.18
N LEU A 29 10.87 -5.01 -12.41
CA LEU A 29 11.81 -5.60 -13.38
C LEU A 29 11.45 -5.24 -14.83
N ASP A 30 10.17 -4.99 -15.12
CA ASP A 30 9.69 -4.47 -16.40
C ASP A 30 10.04 -2.98 -16.62
N GLY A 31 10.77 -2.33 -15.70
CA GLY A 31 11.21 -0.95 -15.82
C GLY A 31 10.18 0.10 -15.42
N ASN A 32 9.30 -0.23 -14.46
CA ASN A 32 8.32 0.72 -13.93
C ASN A 32 8.68 1.18 -12.52
N ILE A 33 8.33 2.43 -12.21
CA ILE A 33 8.26 2.91 -10.82
C ILE A 33 6.93 2.41 -10.25
N VAL A 34 7.00 1.50 -9.28
CA VAL A 34 5.80 0.89 -8.68
C VAL A 34 5.51 1.50 -7.31
N ARG A 35 4.32 2.09 -7.15
CA ARG A 35 3.83 2.59 -5.86
C ARG A 35 2.84 1.61 -5.26
N SER A 36 3.28 0.87 -4.24
CA SER A 36 2.48 -0.16 -3.58
C SER A 36 1.78 0.33 -2.29
N VAL A 37 0.97 -0.54 -1.71
CA VAL A 37 0.47 -0.36 -0.33
C VAL A 37 1.64 -0.39 0.65
N GLY A 38 1.53 0.35 1.75
CA GLY A 38 2.64 0.50 2.73
C GLY A 38 2.57 -0.48 3.90
N LEU A 39 1.45 -1.18 4.05
CA LEU A 39 1.05 -1.96 5.22
C LEU A 39 0.05 -3.03 4.77
N PHE A 40 0.15 -4.24 5.32
CA PHE A 40 -0.75 -5.36 5.05
C PHE A 40 -1.60 -5.79 6.25
N GLY A 41 -2.30 -4.87 6.91
CA GLY A 41 -2.99 -5.12 8.17
C GLY A 41 -4.06 -6.25 8.19
N HIS A 42 -4.46 -6.82 7.04
CA HIS A 42 -5.35 -7.97 6.98
C HIS A 42 -4.66 -9.33 6.76
N SER A 43 -3.42 -9.34 6.28
CA SER A 43 -2.70 -10.58 5.94
C SER A 43 -1.21 -10.51 6.29
N GLY A 44 -0.85 -9.65 7.24
CA GLY A 44 0.51 -9.41 7.69
C GLY A 44 0.58 -8.23 8.66
N ASP A 45 1.80 -7.96 9.11
CA ASP A 45 2.15 -6.76 9.86
C ASP A 45 1.30 -6.59 11.13
N SER A 46 1.00 -7.71 11.80
CA SER A 46 0.16 -7.76 13.01
C SER A 46 0.80 -7.00 14.16
N GLU A 47 2.14 -6.98 14.21
CA GLU A 47 2.94 -6.26 15.19
C GLU A 47 2.65 -4.76 15.22
N VAL A 48 2.14 -4.19 14.12
CA VAL A 48 1.76 -2.77 14.03
C VAL A 48 0.57 -2.45 14.92
N TRP A 49 -0.29 -3.42 15.20
CA TRP A 49 -1.53 -3.23 15.97
C TRP A 49 -1.39 -3.66 17.42
N GLU A 50 -0.30 -4.36 17.76
CA GLU A 50 -0.06 -4.87 19.11
C GLU A 50 0.04 -3.70 20.10
N ASN A 51 -0.66 -3.83 21.24
CA ASN A 51 -0.64 -2.87 22.34
C ASN A 51 -1.24 -1.48 22.04
N MET A 52 -1.97 -1.30 20.94
CA MET A 52 -2.77 -0.10 20.72
C MET A 52 -4.08 -0.15 21.49
N ASP A 53 -4.44 0.93 22.19
CA ASP A 53 -5.79 1.11 22.71
C ASP A 53 -6.80 1.33 21.57
N GLU A 54 -8.08 1.06 21.84
CA GLU A 54 -9.15 1.14 20.84
C GLU A 54 -9.29 2.52 20.19
N GLY A 55 -9.05 3.60 20.96
CA GLY A 55 -9.10 4.97 20.46
C GLY A 55 -7.96 5.26 19.50
N THR A 56 -6.73 4.85 19.85
CA THR A 56 -5.56 4.96 18.97
C THR A 56 -5.71 4.10 17.72
N LEU A 57 -6.21 2.87 17.85
CA LEU A 57 -6.46 1.96 16.74
C LEU A 57 -7.43 2.57 15.72
N THR A 58 -8.53 3.16 16.19
CA THR A 58 -9.56 3.76 15.33
C THR A 58 -9.00 4.95 14.55
N LYS A 59 -8.33 5.90 15.23
CA LYS A 59 -7.70 7.06 14.57
C LYS A 59 -6.63 6.65 13.57
N THR A 60 -5.87 5.61 13.89
CA THR A 60 -4.83 5.07 12.99
C THR A 60 -5.45 4.49 11.72
N LYS A 61 -6.56 3.75 11.83
CA LYS A 61 -7.30 3.23 10.66
C LYS A 61 -7.85 4.35 9.78
N GLU A 62 -8.47 5.37 10.39
CA GLU A 62 -8.99 6.54 9.65
C GLU A 62 -7.88 7.28 8.89
N MET A 63 -6.72 7.49 9.53
CA MET A 63 -5.54 8.07 8.89
C MET A 63 -5.04 7.21 7.72
N LEU A 64 -4.99 5.87 7.89
CA LEU A 64 -4.55 4.96 6.84
C LEU A 64 -5.51 4.95 5.64
N ASP A 65 -6.81 5.04 5.88
CA ASP A 65 -7.83 5.14 4.83
C ASP A 65 -7.72 6.46 4.06
N ASP A 66 -7.47 7.59 4.74
CA ASP A 66 -7.23 8.87 4.07
C ASP A 66 -5.94 8.81 3.23
N MET A 67 -4.83 8.33 3.81
CA MET A 67 -3.58 8.14 3.07
C MET A 67 -3.76 7.24 1.85
N HIS A 68 -4.59 6.20 1.94
CA HIS A 68 -4.92 5.34 0.81
C HIS A 68 -5.62 6.12 -0.32
N LYS A 69 -6.61 6.96 0.00
CA LYS A 69 -7.27 7.84 -0.97
C LYS A 69 -6.28 8.82 -1.61
N ARG A 70 -5.41 9.45 -0.81
CA ARG A 70 -4.38 10.36 -1.34
C ARG A 70 -3.37 9.66 -2.27
N LYS A 71 -3.09 8.36 -2.06
CA LYS A 71 -2.27 7.59 -3.00
C LYS A 71 -2.95 7.42 -4.36
N ILE A 72 -4.28 7.28 -4.37
CA ILE A 72 -5.08 7.19 -5.60
C ILE A 72 -5.08 8.53 -6.32
N ASP A 73 -5.26 9.65 -5.61
CA ASP A 73 -5.21 10.99 -6.21
C ASP A 73 -3.89 11.29 -6.93
N MET A 74 -2.80 10.65 -6.49
CA MET A 74 -1.46 10.80 -7.07
C MET A 74 -1.15 9.76 -8.16
N ALA A 75 -2.10 8.92 -8.55
CA ALA A 75 -1.89 7.83 -9.52
C ALA A 75 -2.13 8.24 -10.98
N ASP A 76 -2.49 9.51 -11.23
CA ASP A 76 -2.65 10.10 -12.57
C ASP A 76 -1.32 10.55 -13.21
#